data_AF-A0A957YSV8-F1
#
_entry.id   AF-A0A957YSV8-F1
#
_cell.length_a   1.000
_cell.length_b   1.000
_cell.length_c   1.000
_cell.angle_alpha   90.00
_cell.angle_beta   90.00
_cell.angle_gamma   90.00
#
_symmetry.space_group_name_H-M   'P 1'
#
loop_
_entity.id
_entity.type
_entity.pdbx_description
1 polymer ?
#
loop_
_entity_poly.entity_id
_entity_poly.type
_entity_poly.pdbx_seq_one_letter_code
_entity_poly.pdbx_strand_id
1 'polypeptide(L)'
;MKPMADSATDPHFFEKLSDGNAQAWRTLIDNWSPRLYNFLIYTTHSEAGAQQLLQHTFATVANMIAGDMLRLHTQAELTILIVSTLNR
;
A
#
# COMPACT_ATOMS: atom_id res chain seq x y z
N MET A 1 -11.39 0.53 -15.77
CA MET A 1 -10.65 0.83 -14.53
C MET A 1 -11.67 1.07 -13.43
N LYS A 2 -11.73 0.22 -12.39
CA LYS A 2 -12.58 0.50 -11.24
C LYS A 2 -11.84 1.54 -10.39
N PRO A 3 -12.35 2.77 -10.24
CA PRO A 3 -11.75 3.71 -9.30
C PRO A 3 -11.74 3.07 -7.91
N MET A 4 -10.89 3.58 -7.02
CA MET A 4 -10.95 3.34 -5.57
C MET A 4 -12.32 3.64 -4.94
N ALA A 5 -13.38 3.89 -5.72
CA ALA A 5 -14.70 4.32 -5.30
C ALA A 5 -15.37 3.38 -4.30
N ASP A 6 -15.07 2.08 -4.31
CA ASP A 6 -15.66 1.13 -3.35
C ASP A 6 -14.96 1.18 -1.97
N SER A 7 -13.70 1.64 -1.90
CA SER A 7 -12.96 1.86 -0.64
C SER A 7 -12.94 3.33 -0.21
N ALA A 8 -13.09 4.26 -1.16
CA ALA A 8 -13.24 5.69 -0.93
C ALA A 8 -14.61 6.05 -0.36
N THR A 9 -15.56 5.11 -0.37
CA THR A 9 -16.87 5.24 0.29
C THR A 9 -16.92 4.63 1.68
N ASP A 10 -15.88 3.92 2.13
CA ASP A 10 -15.79 3.40 3.49
C ASP A 10 -15.03 4.41 4.37
N PRO A 11 -15.74 5.22 5.18
CA PRO A 11 -15.09 6.24 6.02
C PRO A 11 -14.15 5.63 7.07
N HIS A 12 -14.27 4.32 7.35
CA HIS A 12 -13.48 3.60 8.35
C HIS A 12 -12.40 2.72 7.71
N PHE A 13 -12.10 2.89 6.42
CA PHE A 13 -11.12 2.04 5.71
C PHE A 13 -9.75 2.03 6.40
N PHE A 14 -9.25 3.18 6.83
CA PHE A 14 -7.93 3.30 7.45
C PHE A 14 -7.89 2.78 8.90
N GLU A 15 -9.00 2.92 9.63
CA GLU A 15 -9.17 2.28 10.94
C GLU A 15 -9.12 0.76 10.79
N LYS A 16 -9.87 0.21 9.81
CA LYS A 16 -9.85 -1.23 9.50
C LYS A 16 -8.46 -1.73 9.11
N LEU A 17 -7.67 -0.95 8.37
CA LEU A 17 -6.27 -1.32 8.07
C LEU A 17 -5.43 -1.41 9.35
N SER A 18 -5.59 -0.44 10.24
CA SER A 18 -4.88 -0.37 11.52
C SER A 18 -5.28 -1.52 12.45
N ASP A 19 -6.54 -1.93 12.42
CA ASP A 19 -7.07 -3.08 13.17
C ASP A 19 -6.71 -4.44 12.55
N GLY A 20 -5.92 -4.47 11.47
CA GLY A 20 -5.51 -5.71 10.81
C GLY A 20 -6.62 -6.39 10.02
N ASN A 21 -7.67 -5.67 9.61
CA ASN A 21 -8.78 -6.24 8.85
C ASN A 21 -8.30 -6.80 7.50
N ALA A 22 -8.41 -8.12 7.33
CA ALA A 22 -7.92 -8.82 6.14
C ALA A 22 -8.53 -8.31 4.82
N GLN A 23 -9.80 -7.91 4.82
CA GLN A 23 -10.46 -7.41 3.62
C GLN A 23 -9.94 -6.02 3.24
N ALA A 24 -9.73 -5.14 4.22
CA ALA A 24 -9.14 -3.81 3.99
C ALA A 24 -7.71 -3.94 3.43
N TRP A 25 -6.90 -4.85 3.99
CA TRP A 25 -5.56 -5.16 3.49
C TRP A 25 -5.57 -5.71 2.06
N ARG A 26 -6.50 -6.61 1.75
CA ARG A 26 -6.66 -7.13 0.39
C ARG A 26 -7.02 -6.03 -0.60
N THR A 27 -7.98 -5.17 -0.24
CA THR A 27 -8.36 -4.03 -1.06
C THR A 27 -7.21 -3.04 -1.27
N LEU A 28 -6.40 -2.80 -0.25
CA LEU A 28 -5.19 -1.99 -0.38
C LEU A 28 -4.23 -2.59 -1.42
N ILE A 29 -3.90 -3.88 -1.27
CA ILE A 29 -2.97 -4.60 -2.15
C ILE A 29 -3.48 -4.62 -3.58
N ASP A 30 -4.75 -5.00 -3.80
CA ASP A 30 -5.34 -5.10 -5.14
C ASP A 30 -5.33 -3.74 -5.87
N ASN A 31 -5.52 -2.64 -5.14
CA ASN A 31 -5.54 -1.30 -5.71
C ASN A 31 -4.15 -0.73 -6.02
N TRP A 32 -3.17 -0.99 -5.14
CA TRP A 32 -1.84 -0.39 -5.25
C TRP A 32 -0.85 -1.25 -6.02
N SER A 33 -0.98 -2.59 -5.97
CA SER A 33 -0.01 -3.51 -6.58
C SER A 33 0.21 -3.23 -8.07
N PRO A 34 -0.82 -3.04 -8.92
CA PRO A 34 -0.58 -2.79 -10.35
C PRO A 34 0.17 -1.49 -10.61
N ARG A 35 -0.12 -0.43 -9.85
CA ARG A 35 0.51 0.88 -10.02
C ARG A 35 1.96 0.86 -9.58
N LEU A 36 2.22 0.25 -8.43
CA LEU A 36 3.57 0.09 -7.90
C LEU A 36 4.39 -0.83 -8.78
N TYR A 37 3.83 -1.96 -9.21
CA TYR A 37 4.51 -2.87 -10.11
C TYR A 37 4.90 -2.18 -11.42
N ASN A 38 4.00 -1.42 -12.04
CA ASN A 38 4.31 -0.68 -13.28
C ASN A 38 5.41 0.37 -13.09
N PHE A 39 5.44 1.05 -11.95
CA PHE A 39 6.53 1.98 -11.62
C PHE A 39 7.86 1.24 -11.37
N LEU A 40 7.81 0.14 -10.63
CA LEU A 40 8.98 -0.66 -10.26
C LEU A 40 9.59 -1.38 -11.44
N ILE A 41 8.79 -1.95 -12.35
CA ILE A 41 9.30 -2.61 -13.55
C ILE A 41 9.99 -1.61 -14.48
N TYR A 42 9.44 -0.40 -14.59
CA TYR A 42 10.03 0.68 -15.38
C TYR A 42 11.36 1.17 -14.79
N THR A 43 11.48 1.22 -13.47
CA THR A 43 12.70 1.71 -12.80
C THR A 43 13.79 0.64 -12.71
N THR A 44 13.43 -0.58 -12.30
CA THR A 44 14.39 -1.68 -12.10
C THR A 44 14.79 -2.39 -13.38
N HIS A 45 13.98 -2.30 -14.44
CA HIS A 45 14.13 -3.07 -15.67
C HIS A 45 14.25 -4.59 -15.42
N SER A 46 13.68 -5.08 -14.32
CA SER A 46 13.77 -6.47 -13.86
C SER A 46 12.48 -6.90 -13.19
N GLU A 47 11.84 -7.96 -13.70
CA GLU A 47 10.63 -8.52 -13.08
C GLU A 47 10.91 -9.01 -11.65
N ALA A 48 12.02 -9.71 -11.46
CA ALA A 48 12.43 -10.19 -10.14
C ALA A 48 12.69 -9.03 -9.19
N GLY A 49 13.39 -7.98 -9.65
CA GLY A 49 13.65 -6.79 -8.85
C GLY A 49 12.36 -6.04 -8.48
N ALA A 50 11.46 -5.88 -9.45
CA ALA A 50 10.17 -5.24 -9.22
C ALA A 50 9.31 -6.02 -8.22
N GLN A 51 9.25 -7.35 -8.32
CA GLN A 51 8.53 -8.19 -7.36
C GLN A 51 9.12 -8.14 -5.96
N GLN A 52 10.45 -8.18 -5.82
CA GLN A 52 11.13 -8.07 -4.53
C GLN A 52 10.86 -6.72 -3.85
N LEU A 53 10.97 -5.61 -4.60
CA LEU A 53 10.69 -4.28 -4.08
C LEU A 53 9.21 -4.11 -3.73
N LEU A 54 8.31 -4.69 -4.51
CA LEU A 54 6.87 -4.66 -4.22
C LEU A 54 6.55 -5.38 -2.90
N GLN A 55 7.09 -6.59 -2.72
CA GLN A 55 6.94 -7.36 -1.48
C GLN A 55 7.53 -6.62 -0.28
N HIS A 56 8.74 -6.08 -0.43
CA HIS A 56 9.41 -5.30 0.62
C HIS A 56 8.60 -4.05 1.00
N THR A 57 8.05 -3.35 0.01
CA THR A 57 7.20 -2.16 0.21
C THR A 57 5.98 -2.49 1.06
N PHE A 58 5.19 -3.50 0.66
CA PHE A 58 4.00 -3.88 1.42
C PHE A 58 4.31 -4.45 2.80
N ALA A 59 5.40 -5.21 2.95
CA ALA A 59 5.84 -5.70 4.26
C ALA A 59 6.23 -4.54 5.19
N THR A 60 6.92 -3.53 4.67
CA THR A 60 7.30 -2.33 5.43
C THR A 60 6.08 -1.53 5.85
N VAL A 61 5.14 -1.30 4.93
CA VAL A 61 3.85 -0.63 5.20
C VAL A 61 3.06 -1.39 6.28
N ALA A 62 2.98 -2.72 6.17
CA ALA A 62 2.33 -3.57 7.17
C ALA A 62 2.98 -3.44 8.56
N ASN A 63 4.31 -3.49 8.64
CA ASN A 63 5.03 -3.34 9.90
C ASN A 63 4.84 -1.94 10.52
N MET A 64 4.83 -0.88 9.71
CA MET A 64 4.63 0.49 10.21
C MET A 64 3.22 0.72 10.74
N ILE A 65 2.20 0.12 10.12
CA ILE A 65 0.81 0.23 10.56
C ILE A 65 0.54 -0.69 11.77
N ALA A 66 1.02 -1.94 11.74
CA ALA A 66 0.78 -2.92 12.80
C ALA A 66 1.61 -2.63 14.07
N GLY A 67 2.77 -1.98 13.94
CA GLY A 67 3.64 -1.63 15.07
C GLY A 67 3.16 -0.44 15.91
N ASP A 68 1.93 0.04 15.71
CA ASP A 68 1.36 1.26 16.33
C ASP A 68 2.20 2.54 16.09
N MET A 69 3.20 2.47 15.19
CA MET A 69 4.05 3.61 14.85
C MET A 69 3.33 4.64 13.99
N LEU A 70 2.28 4.21 13.27
CA LEU A 70 1.57 5.08 12.35
C LEU A 70 0.09 4.68 12.23
N ARG A 71 -0.80 5.58 12.64
CA ARG A 71 -2.23 5.49 12.33
C ARG A 71 -2.53 6.28 11.08
N LEU A 72 -3.07 5.60 10.08
CA LEU A 72 -3.53 6.24 8.86
C LEU A 72 -4.94 6.77 9.08
N HIS A 73 -5.20 7.98 8.62
CA HIS A 73 -6.52 8.60 8.61
C HIS A 73 -6.95 8.99 7.20
N THR A 74 -5.98 9.12 6.28
CA THR A 74 -6.21 9.63 4.95
C THR A 74 -5.43 8.87 3.88
N GLN A 75 -5.92 8.98 2.65
CA GLN A 75 -5.25 8.43 1.47
C GLN A 75 -3.89 9.11 1.20
N ALA A 76 -3.75 10.38 1.59
CA ALA A 76 -2.52 11.14 1.41
C ALA A 76 -1.39 10.57 2.28
N GLU A 77 -1.67 10.26 3.54
CA GLU A 77 -0.69 9.66 4.46
C GLU A 77 -0.23 8.29 3.97
N LEU A 78 -1.15 7.46 3.48
CA LEU A 78 -0.82 6.16 2.87
C LEU A 78 0.08 6.32 1.65
N THR A 79 -0.20 7.32 0.81
CA THR A 79 0.60 7.61 -0.39
C THR A 79 2.01 8.05 -0.01
N ILE A 80 2.14 8.95 0.97
CA ILE A 80 3.43 9.41 1.50
C ILE A 80 4.22 8.23 2.08
N LEU A 81 3.55 7.36 2.84
CA LEU A 81 4.16 6.17 3.42
C LEU A 81 4.76 5.27 2.34
N ILE A 82 3.95 4.88 1.36
CA ILE A 82 4.38 4.02 0.24
C ILE A 82 5.55 4.66 -0.52
N VAL A 83 5.47 5.95 -0.87
CA VAL A 83 6.56 6.64 -1.57
C VAL A 83 7.83 6.73 -0.71
N SER A 84 7.69 6.98 0.59
CA SER A 84 8.83 7.04 1.51
C SER A 84 9.55 5.69 1.64
N THR A 85 8.83 4.58 1.51
CA THR A 85 9.43 3.24 1.53
C THR A 85 10.17 2.89 0.25
N LEU A 86 9.85 3.55 -0.87
CA LEU A 86 10.54 3.35 -2.16
C LEU A 86 11.84 4.15 -2.29
N ASN A 87 12.00 5.23 -1.51
CA ASN A 87 13.15 6.13 -1.55
C ASN A 87 14.20 5.87 -0.45
N ARG A 88 14.08 4.74 0.28
CA ARG A 88 15.07 4.30 1.29
C ARG A 88 16.05 3.32 0.68
#